data_AF-A0A7K2PDJ6-F1
#
_entry.id   AF-A0A7K2PDJ6-F1
#
_cell.length_a   1.000
_cell.length_b   1.000
_cell.length_c   1.000
_cell.angle_alpha   90.00
_cell.angle_beta   90.00
_cell.angle_gamma   90.00
#
_symmetry.space_group_name_H-M   'P 1'
#
loop_
_entity.id
_entity.type
_entity.pdbx_description
1 polymer ?
#
loop_
_entity_poly.entity_id
_entity_poly.type
_entity_poly.pdbx_seq_one_letter_code
_entity_poly.pdbx_strand_id
1 'polypeptide(L)' 'ITQATVQLREDTPGDQRLVAYLVVNDLTEYDEPALRDALAGALPDYMRPSAYLTLDALPLTPNGKLDRTALPAP' A
#
# COMPACT_ATOMS: atom_id res chain seq x y z
N ILE A 1 1.31 -2.37 -11.54
CA ILE A 1 0.35 -2.39 -10.39
C ILE A 1 -1.05 -2.52 -10.97
N THR A 2 -1.80 -3.55 -10.59
CA THR A 2 -3.19 -3.79 -11.06
C THR A 2 -4.24 -3.43 -10.03
N GLN A 3 -3.89 -3.52 -8.74
CA GLN A 3 -4.72 -3.05 -7.65
C GLN A 3 -3.85 -2.37 -6.60
N ALA A 4 -4.41 -1.39 -5.91
CA ALA A 4 -3.74 -0.71 -4.82
C ALA A 4 -4.77 -0.27 -3.77
N THR A 5 -4.38 -0.32 -2.50
CA THR A 5 -5.09 0.32 -1.41
C THR A 5 -4.09 0.95 -0.45
N VAL A 6 -4.43 2.12 0.09
CA VAL A 6 -3.60 2.81 1.08
C VAL A 6 -4.37 2.88 2.38
N GLN A 7 -3.73 2.52 3.49
CA GLN A 7 -4.32 2.57 4.83
C GLN A 7 -3.46 3.43 5.75
N LEU A 8 -4.10 4.19 6.64
CA LEU A 8 -3.45 4.75 7.81
C LEU A 8 -3.26 3.62 8.83
N ARG A 9 -2.01 3.33 9.17
CA ARG A 9 -1.62 2.34 10.17
C ARG A 9 -1.06 3.05 11.39
N GLU A 10 -1.33 2.48 12.55
CA GLU A 10 -0.79 2.89 13.84
C GLU A 10 -0.34 1.62 14.58
N ASP A 11 0.67 0.96 14.03
CA ASP A 11 1.18 -0.30 14.60
C ASP A 11 1.91 -0.06 15.94
N THR A 12 2.46 1.15 16.11
CA THR A 12 2.96 1.67 17.38
C THR A 12 2.08 2.84 17.82
N PRO A 13 1.58 2.88 19.06
CA PRO A 13 0.74 3.97 19.53
C PRO A 13 1.40 5.34 19.34
N GLY A 14 0.69 6.26 18.68
CA GLY A 14 1.17 7.60 18.34
C GLY A 14 2.00 7.70 17.06
N ASP A 15 2.35 6.58 16.41
CA ASP A 15 3.06 6.58 15.11
C ASP A 15 2.08 6.22 13.99
N GLN A 16 1.44 7.26 13.44
CA GLN A 16 0.50 7.12 12.34
C GLN A 16 1.22 7.28 11.01
N ARG A 17 1.10 6.26 10.15
CA ARG A 17 1.78 6.23 8.86
C ARG A 17 0.89 5.66 7.76
N LEU A 18 0.99 6.24 6.56
CA LEU A 18 0.35 5.70 5.37
C LEU A 18 1.14 4.48 4.88
N VAL A 19 0.43 3.38 4.63
CA VAL A 19 0.97 2.13 4.10
C VAL A 19 0.20 1.75 2.85
N ALA A 20 0.92 1.52 1.75
CA ALA A 20 0.35 1.07 0.50
C ALA A 20 0.45 -0.46 0.37
N TYR A 21 -0.66 -1.10 0.04
CA TYR A 21 -0.72 -2.51 -0.34
C TYR A 21 -1.00 -2.59 -1.83
N LEU A 22 -0.10 -3.25 -2.55
CA LEU A 22 -0.09 -3.28 -4.01
C LEU A 22 -0.22 -4.71 -4.51
N VAL A 23 -1.01 -4.90 -5.55
CA VAL A 23 -0.97 -6.12 -6.36
C VAL A 23 -0.24 -5.77 -7.65
N VAL A 24 0.80 -6.53 -7.94
CA VAL A 24 1.62 -6.36 -9.15
C VAL A 24 1.55 -7.63 -9.97
N ASN A 25 1.48 -7.49 -11.30
CA ASN A 25 1.40 -8.65 -12.19
C ASN A 25 2.75 -9.38 -12.29
N ASP A 26 3.83 -8.62 -12.26
CA ASP A 26 5.19 -9.14 -12.31
C ASP A 26 6.04 -8.39 -11.27
N LEU A 27 6.58 -9.14 -10.30
CA LEU A 27 7.45 -8.61 -9.27
C LEU A 27 8.83 -8.23 -9.82
N THR A 28 9.25 -8.79 -10.96
CA THR A 28 10.55 -8.49 -11.58
C THR A 28 10.56 -7.12 -12.28
N GLU A 29 9.40 -6.65 -12.72
CA GLU A 29 9.22 -5.32 -13.31
C GLU A 29 8.81 -4.25 -12.28
N TYR A 30 8.55 -4.65 -11.02
CA TYR A 30 8.14 -3.72 -9.98
C TYR A 30 9.34 -3.01 -9.35
N ASP A 31 9.43 -1.69 -9.58
CA ASP A 31 10.44 -0.81 -9.01
C ASP A 31 9.77 0.15 -7.99
N GLU A 32 9.89 -0.17 -6.70
CA GLU A 32 9.38 0.68 -5.61
C GLU A 32 10.04 2.07 -5.59
N PRO A 33 11.37 2.22 -5.67
CA PRO A 33 12.01 3.54 -5.79
C PRO A 33 11.42 4.41 -6.91
N ALA A 34 11.27 3.87 -8.12
CA ALA A 34 10.69 4.62 -9.23
C ALA A 34 9.23 5.04 -8.97
N LEU A 35 8.44 4.18 -8.30
CA LEU A 35 7.09 4.54 -7.87
C LEU A 35 7.11 5.68 -6.84
N ARG A 36 8.00 5.62 -5.84
CA ARG A 36 8.13 6.67 -4.83
C ARG A 36 8.46 8.03 -5.47
N ASP A 37 9.38 8.04 -6.44
CA ASP A 37 9.75 9.26 -7.16
C ASP A 37 8.60 9.83 -7.99
N ALA A 38 7.87 8.96 -8.70
CA ALA A 38 6.68 9.36 -9.45
C ALA A 38 5.61 9.98 -8.52
N LEU A 39 5.39 9.40 -7.34
CA LEU A 39 4.44 9.94 -6.35
C LEU A 39 4.93 11.26 -5.74
N ALA A 40 6.23 11.45 -5.56
CA ALA A 40 6.78 12.72 -5.07
C ALA A 40 6.56 13.89 -6.06
N GLY A 41 6.49 13.60 -7.36
CA GLY A 41 6.13 14.60 -8.37
C GLY A 41 4.63 14.90 -8.46
N ALA A 42 3.77 14.03 -7.93
CA ALA A 42 2.31 14.11 -8.08
C ALA A 42 1.57 14.47 -6.78
N LEU A 43 2.14 14.14 -5.62
CA LEU A 43 1.49 14.25 -4.31
C LEU A 43 2.34 15.04 -3.32
N PRO A 44 1.71 15.80 -2.41
CA PRO A 44 2.42 16.40 -1.29
C PRO A 44 2.93 15.33 -0.32
N ASP A 45 3.97 15.68 0.43
CA ASP A 45 4.69 14.77 1.33
C ASP A 45 3.80 13.97 2.29
N TYR A 46 2.78 14.59 2.86
CA TYR A 46 1.86 13.96 3.83
C TYR A 46 0.88 12.95 3.20
N MET A 47 0.75 12.92 1.87
CA MET A 47 -0.05 11.93 1.14
C MET A 47 0.78 10.76 0.63
N ARG A 48 2.12 10.82 0.78
CA ARG A 48 2.99 9.75 0.31
C ARG A 48 3.01 8.58 1.31
N PRO A 49 2.78 7.34 0.86
CA PRO A 49 2.99 6.17 1.70
C PRO A 49 4.44 6.08 2.19
N SER A 50 4.57 5.74 3.46
CA SER A 50 5.85 5.48 4.12
C SER A 50 6.42 4.10 3.79
N ALA A 51 5.53 3.11 3.62
CA ALA A 51 5.84 1.72 3.30
C ALA A 51 4.94 1.21 2.17
N TYR A 52 5.48 0.27 1.39
CA TYR A 52 4.82 -0.38 0.26
C TYR A 52 4.96 -1.88 0.42
N LEU A 53 3.84 -2.60 0.45
CA LEU A 53 3.80 -4.05 0.58
C LEU A 53 3.15 -4.63 -0.68
N THR A 54 3.86 -5.54 -1.34
CA THR A 54 3.30 -6.31 -2.46
C THR A 54 2.55 -7.53 -1.93
N LEU A 55 1.33 -7.74 -2.42
CA LEU A 55 0.48 -8.90 -2.12
C LEU A 55 0.13 -9.63 -3.42
N ASP A 56 -0.08 -10.94 -3.31
CA ASP A 56 -0.60 -11.74 -4.43
C ASP A 56 -2.03 -11.28 -4.83
N ALA A 57 -2.83 -10.91 -3.84
CA ALA A 57 -4.16 -10.33 -4.01
C ALA A 57 -4.54 -9.47 -2.80
N LEU A 58 -5.45 -8.51 -2.99
CA LEU A 58 -6.05 -7.80 -1.86
C LEU A 58 -7.03 -8.72 -1.13
N PRO A 59 -6.99 -8.81 0.21
CA PRO A 59 -7.96 -9.60 0.96
C PRO A 59 -9.34 -8.98 0.86
N LEU A 60 -10.34 -9.78 0.49
CA LEU A 60 -11.73 -9.34 0.36
C LEU A 60 -12.63 -10.11 1.34
N THR A 61 -13.58 -9.41 1.91
CA THR A 61 -14.74 -9.99 2.61
C THR A 61 -15.59 -10.82 1.64
N PRO A 62 -16.50 -11.69 2.14
CA PRO A 62 -17.41 -12.46 1.28
C PRO A 62 -18.27 -11.61 0.33
N ASN A 63 -18.51 -10.34 0.70
CA ASN A 63 -19.26 -9.38 -0.13
C ASN A 63 -18.37 -8.61 -1.13
N GLY A 64 -17.10 -9.01 -1.30
CA GLY A 64 -16.16 -8.42 -2.25
C GLY A 64 -15.57 -7.07 -1.82
N LYS A 65 -15.84 -6.59 -0.61
CA LYS A 65 -15.21 -5.38 -0.05
C LYS A 65 -13.84 -5.72 0.52
N LEU A 66 -12.91 -4.76 0.52
CA LEU A 66 -11.61 -4.90 1.18
C LEU A 66 -11.76 -5.30 2.65
N ASP A 67 -11.13 -6.41 3.04
CA ASP A 67 -11.00 -6.80 4.43
C ASP A 67 -9.74 -6.16 5.03
N ARG A 68 -9.93 -5.02 5.71
CA ARG A 68 -8.83 -4.26 6.31
C ARG A 68 -8.17 -4.98 7.49
N THR A 69 -8.87 -5.89 8.14
CA THR A 69 -8.35 -6.63 9.30
C THR A 69 -7.42 -7.76 8.87
N ALA A 70 -7.59 -8.27 7.66
CA ALA A 70 -6.74 -9.28 7.05
C ALA A 70 -5.48 -8.71 6.37
N LEU A 71 -5.34 -7.38 6.27
CA LEU A 71 -4.15 -6.77 5.71
C LEU A 71 -2.94 -6.96 6.65
N PRO A 72 -1.78 -7.44 6.16
CA PRO A 72 -0.57 -7.61 6.98
C PRO A 72 -0.10 -6.31 7.62
N ALA A 73 0.53 -6.40 8.79
CA ALA A 73 1.29 -5.28 9.35
C ALA A 73 2.55 -5.02 8.49
N PRO A 74 2.92 -3.75 8.28
CA PRO A 74 4.18 -3.37 7.62
C PRO A 74 5.43 -3.72 8.42
#